data_AF-A0A6V8RCG5-F1
#
_entry.id   AF-A0A6V8RCG5-F1
#
_cell.length_a   1.000
_cell.length_b   1.000
_cell.length_c   1.000
_cell.angle_alpha   90.00
_cell.angle_beta   90.00
_cell.angle_gamma   90.00
#
_symmetry.space_group_name_H-M   'P 1'
#
loop_
_entity.id
_entity.type
_entity.pdbx_description
1 polymer ?
#
loop_
_entity_poly.entity_id
_entity_poly.type
_entity_poly.pdbx_seq_one_letter_code
_entity_poly.pdbx_strand_id
1 'polypeptide(L)'
;MAADFKLPWIAAEEDTGPFVKALIQEKPRKNLIAYREWATLREMVQAFQEASETKSEVVVVPRDQPNEFLSPDLKLEIDEGFLYFEEFGYEARDDPTIIHPKDLEEPPKLETVEQYFRKRDFSLIFSTYKIDIVGIDA
;
A
#
# COMPACT_ATOMS: atom_id res chain seq x y z
N MET A 1 8.18 9.98 -2.73
CA MET A 1 7.17 9.44 -3.65
C MET A 1 6.14 10.52 -3.94
N ALA A 2 5.84 10.79 -5.21
CA ALA A 2 4.73 11.65 -5.60
C ALA A 2 3.39 11.07 -5.10
N ALA A 3 2.50 11.91 -4.57
CA ALA A 3 1.29 11.43 -3.91
C ALA A 3 0.16 11.01 -4.88
N ASP A 4 0.28 11.40 -6.16
CA ASP A 4 -0.85 11.46 -7.10
C ASP A 4 -0.82 10.37 -8.18
N PHE A 5 0.19 9.49 -8.21
CA PHE A 5 0.16 8.31 -9.09
C PHE A 5 -0.50 7.13 -8.38
N LYS A 6 -1.14 6.26 -9.16
CA LYS A 6 -1.89 5.12 -8.63
C LYS A 6 -0.98 3.91 -8.41
N LEU A 7 -1.25 3.19 -7.32
CA LEU A 7 -0.59 1.96 -6.93
C LEU A 7 -1.63 0.83 -6.72
N PRO A 8 -1.24 -0.43 -6.93
CA PRO A 8 -2.02 -1.60 -6.55
C PRO A 8 -1.97 -1.82 -5.04
N TRP A 9 -3.07 -1.54 -4.35
CA TRP A 9 -3.17 -1.83 -2.91
C TRP A 9 -3.79 -3.19 -2.69
N ILE A 10 -3.19 -3.98 -1.80
CA ILE A 10 -3.63 -5.33 -1.48
C ILE A 10 -3.62 -5.56 0.04
N ALA A 11 -4.67 -6.19 0.55
CA ALA A 11 -4.67 -6.78 1.88
C ALA A 11 -4.09 -8.18 1.78
N ALA A 12 -2.77 -8.30 1.92
CA ALA A 12 -2.05 -9.55 1.61
C ALA A 12 -2.64 -10.80 2.26
N GLU A 13 -3.06 -10.72 3.52
CA GLU A 13 -3.63 -11.84 4.29
C GLU A 13 -5.04 -12.25 3.83
N GLU A 14 -5.82 -11.31 3.31
CA GLU A 14 -7.23 -11.52 2.93
C GLU A 14 -7.39 -11.82 1.44
N ASP A 15 -6.58 -11.16 0.60
CA ASP A 15 -6.81 -11.07 -0.85
C ASP A 15 -5.96 -12.06 -1.64
N THR A 16 -4.77 -12.41 -1.15
CA THR A 16 -3.84 -13.28 -1.89
C THR A 16 -4.44 -14.66 -2.15
N GLY A 17 -5.09 -15.26 -1.14
CA GLY A 17 -5.75 -16.57 -1.27
C GLY A 17 -6.81 -16.59 -2.37
N PRO A 18 -7.82 -15.69 -2.33
CA PRO A 18 -8.80 -15.53 -3.41
C PRO A 18 -8.18 -15.31 -4.80
N PHE A 19 -7.15 -14.46 -4.92
CA PHE A 19 -6.49 -14.23 -6.20
C PHE A 19 -5.75 -15.45 -6.72
N VAL A 20 -5.00 -16.16 -5.87
CA VAL A 20 -4.34 -17.42 -6.23
C VAL A 20 -5.39 -18.45 -6.65
N LYS A 21 -6.51 -18.55 -5.94
CA LYS A 21 -7.61 -19.44 -6.30
C LYS A 21 -8.20 -19.10 -7.67
N ALA A 22 -8.40 -17.82 -8.00
CA ALA A 22 -8.86 -17.42 -9.32
C ALA A 22 -7.82 -17.75 -10.40
N LEU A 23 -6.55 -17.47 -10.14
CA LEU A 23 -5.45 -17.69 -11.08
C LEU A 23 -5.24 -19.18 -11.43
N ILE A 24 -5.50 -20.11 -10.50
CA ILE A 24 -5.40 -21.55 -10.80
C ILE A 24 -6.54 -22.07 -11.69
N GLN A 25 -7.65 -21.33 -11.82
CA GLN A 25 -8.74 -21.67 -12.75
C GLN A 25 -8.48 -21.15 -14.17
N GLU A 26 -7.63 -20.13 -14.29
CA GLU A 26 -7.21 -19.57 -15.57
C GLU A 26 -6.37 -20.56 -16.39
N LYS A 27 -6.28 -20.30 -17.69
CA LYS A 27 -5.28 -20.96 -18.54
C LYS A 27 -3.86 -20.64 -18.01
N PRO A 28 -2.90 -21.57 -18.17
CA PRO A 28 -1.52 -21.33 -17.76
C PRO A 28 -0.90 -20.08 -18.41
N ARG A 29 0.19 -19.57 -17.80
CA ARG A 29 1.01 -18.45 -18.29
C ARG A 29 0.32 -17.08 -18.26
N LYS A 30 -0.50 -16.83 -17.24
CA LYS A 30 -1.04 -15.51 -16.93
C LYS A 30 -0.17 -14.81 -15.89
N ASN A 31 0.20 -13.56 -16.13
CA ASN A 31 0.89 -12.72 -15.16
C ASN A 31 -0.13 -11.77 -14.53
N LEU A 32 -0.74 -12.17 -13.43
CA LEU A 32 -1.76 -11.37 -12.74
C LEU A 32 -1.08 -10.36 -11.80
N ILE A 33 -1.42 -9.08 -11.95
CA ILE A 33 -1.18 -8.08 -10.91
C ILE A 33 -2.37 -8.06 -9.93
N ALA A 34 -2.19 -8.64 -8.75
CA ALA A 34 -3.24 -8.76 -7.76
C ALA A 34 -3.39 -7.48 -6.94
N TYR A 35 -4.61 -6.92 -6.89
CA TYR A 35 -4.92 -5.76 -6.05
C TYR A 35 -6.40 -5.70 -5.70
N ARG A 36 -6.67 -5.18 -4.52
CA ARG A 36 -8.01 -4.80 -4.05
C ARG A 36 -8.48 -3.51 -4.68
N GLU A 37 -7.57 -2.52 -4.71
CA GLU A 37 -7.90 -1.18 -5.18
C GLU A 37 -6.70 -0.55 -5.89
N TRP A 38 -6.98 0.13 -7.00
CA TRP A 38 -5.98 0.87 -7.76
C TRP A 38 -6.12 2.36 -7.46
N ALA A 39 -5.33 2.83 -6.50
CA ALA A 39 -5.54 4.10 -5.83
C ALA A 39 -4.23 4.86 -5.60
N THR A 40 -4.33 6.18 -5.52
CA THR A 40 -3.26 7.09 -5.10
C THR A 40 -3.02 7.00 -3.60
N LEU A 41 -1.88 7.51 -3.13
CA LEU A 41 -1.63 7.60 -1.68
C LEU A 41 -2.67 8.51 -0.99
N ARG A 42 -3.18 9.55 -1.68
CA ARG A 42 -4.23 10.42 -1.13
C ARG A 42 -5.56 9.70 -0.96
N GLU A 43 -5.98 8.92 -1.96
CA GLU A 43 -7.20 8.09 -1.88
C GLU A 43 -7.08 7.07 -0.73
N MET A 44 -5.90 6.45 -0.56
CA MET A 44 -5.63 5.56 0.58
C MET A 44 -5.73 6.25 1.93
N VAL A 45 -5.11 7.44 2.08
CA VAL A 45 -5.19 8.21 3.33
C VAL A 45 -6.62 8.66 3.58
N GLN A 46 -7.38 9.03 2.55
CA GLN A 46 -8.80 9.33 2.69
C GLN A 46 -9.59 8.13 3.22
N ALA A 47 -9.43 6.95 2.62
CA ALA A 47 -10.08 5.72 3.11
C ALA A 47 -9.70 5.40 4.56
N PHE A 48 -8.45 5.65 4.96
CA PHE A 48 -8.01 5.51 6.34
C PHE A 48 -8.70 6.50 7.28
N GLN A 49 -8.81 7.78 6.91
CA GLN A 49 -9.51 8.79 7.71
C GLN A 49 -10.99 8.44 7.89
N GLU A 50 -11.66 8.01 6.82
CA GLU A 50 -13.08 7.62 6.84
C GLU A 50 -13.32 6.38 7.73
N ALA A 51 -12.36 5.46 7.77
CA ALA A 51 -12.44 4.24 8.57
C ALA A 51 -12.09 4.46 10.05
N SER A 52 -11.09 5.29 10.35
CA SER A 52 -10.53 5.48 11.69
C SER A 52 -11.03 6.72 12.41
N GLU A 53 -11.77 7.59 11.71
CA GLU A 53 -12.20 8.92 12.17
C GLU A 53 -11.03 9.82 12.63
N THR A 54 -9.80 9.47 12.25
CA THR A 54 -8.58 10.20 12.60
C THR A 54 -8.20 11.13 11.46
N LYS A 55 -7.94 12.41 11.74
CA LYS A 55 -7.43 13.34 10.73
C LYS A 55 -6.03 12.92 10.30
N SER A 56 -5.78 12.88 9.00
CA SER A 56 -4.51 12.44 8.42
C SER A 56 -4.24 13.13 7.10
N GLU A 57 -2.98 13.34 6.79
CA GLU A 57 -2.55 13.97 5.56
C GLU A 57 -1.37 13.25 4.94
N VAL A 58 -1.19 13.44 3.63
CA VAL A 58 0.00 12.95 2.92
C VAL A 58 1.09 13.99 3.03
N VAL A 59 2.18 13.65 3.72
CA VAL A 59 3.40 14.45 3.78
C VAL A 59 4.42 13.90 2.80
N VAL A 60 4.83 14.72 1.82
CA VAL A 60 5.88 14.37 0.87
C VAL A 60 7.21 14.88 1.40
N VAL A 61 8.12 13.97 1.74
CA VAL A 61 9.47 14.30 2.22
C VAL A 61 10.45 14.32 1.03
N PRO A 62 11.37 15.31 0.96
CA PRO A 62 12.43 15.33 -0.05
C PRO A 62 13.35 14.10 0.02
N ARG A 63 13.74 13.56 -1.13
CA ARG A 63 14.54 12.32 -1.22
C ARG A 63 15.96 12.48 -0.67
N ASP A 64 16.52 13.67 -0.73
CA ASP A 64 17.86 14.00 -0.23
C ASP A 64 17.93 14.07 1.30
N GLN A 65 16.79 14.03 1.98
CA GLN A 65 16.75 13.98 3.44
C GLN A 65 16.97 12.55 3.96
N PRO A 66 17.71 12.40 5.08
CA PRO A 66 17.83 11.12 5.75
C PRO A 66 16.44 10.66 6.24
N ASN A 67 16.17 9.36 6.12
CA ASN A 67 14.98 8.75 6.70
C ASN A 67 15.41 7.99 7.96
N GLU A 68 15.09 8.53 9.13
CA GLU A 68 15.47 7.96 10.42
C GLU A 68 14.85 6.58 10.70
N PHE A 69 13.79 6.21 9.97
CA PHE A 69 13.10 4.93 10.10
C PHE A 69 13.67 3.82 9.22
N LEU A 70 14.57 4.14 8.28
CA LEU A 70 15.13 3.20 7.32
C LEU A 70 16.66 3.17 7.42
N SER A 71 17.25 1.97 7.29
CA SER A 71 18.70 1.88 7.08
C SER A 71 19.08 2.51 5.73
N PRO A 72 20.36 2.94 5.55
CA PRO A 72 20.80 3.52 4.28
C PRO A 72 20.51 2.65 3.06
N ASP A 73 20.76 1.34 3.17
CA ASP A 73 20.52 0.39 2.09
C ASP A 73 19.03 0.24 1.76
N LEU A 74 18.18 0.16 2.78
CA LEU A 74 16.73 0.04 2.57
C LEU A 74 16.12 1.33 2.00
N LYS A 75 16.66 2.50 2.41
CA LYS A 75 16.27 3.78 1.84
C LYS A 75 16.57 3.83 0.35
N LEU A 76 17.75 3.37 -0.06
CA LEU A 76 18.16 3.34 -1.47
C LEU A 76 17.18 2.51 -2.31
N GLU A 77 16.93 1.26 -1.89
CA GLU A 77 16.02 0.34 -2.61
C GLU A 77 14.59 0.90 -2.72
N ILE A 78 14.07 1.51 -1.64
CA ILE A 78 12.73 2.10 -1.64
C ILE A 78 12.67 3.32 -2.57
N ASP A 79 13.68 4.19 -2.54
CA ASP A 79 13.70 5.39 -3.38
C ASP A 79 13.82 5.05 -4.88
N GLU A 80 14.66 4.07 -5.22
CA GLU A 80 14.80 3.57 -6.59
C GLU A 80 13.51 2.90 -7.07
N GLY A 81 12.84 2.10 -6.22
CA GLY A 81 11.54 1.52 -6.52
C GLY A 81 10.48 2.58 -6.80
N PHE A 82 10.41 3.64 -5.99
CA PHE A 82 9.47 4.74 -6.24
C PHE A 82 9.81 5.55 -7.49
N LEU A 83 11.10 5.75 -7.80
CA LEU A 83 11.51 6.36 -9.07
C LEU A 83 11.06 5.52 -10.25
N TYR A 84 11.23 4.20 -10.18
CA TYR A 84 10.74 3.29 -11.20
C TYR A 84 9.22 3.38 -11.36
N PHE A 85 8.44 3.40 -10.28
CA PHE A 85 6.98 3.53 -10.39
C PHE A 85 6.55 4.89 -10.96
N GLU A 86 7.24 5.98 -10.62
CA GLU A 86 6.95 7.31 -11.18
C GLU A 86 7.30 7.37 -12.68
N GLU A 87 8.40 6.77 -13.09
CA GLU A 87 8.85 6.78 -14.47
C GLU A 87 8.10 5.75 -15.33
N PHE A 88 7.92 4.52 -14.87
CA PHE A 88 7.41 3.42 -15.67
C PHE A 88 6.06 2.88 -15.19
N GLY A 89 5.47 3.42 -14.12
CA GLY A 89 4.28 2.82 -13.51
C GLY A 89 4.60 1.50 -12.79
N TYR A 90 3.71 1.05 -11.91
CA TYR A 90 3.91 -0.19 -11.17
C TYR A 90 3.99 -1.43 -12.09
N GLU A 91 3.22 -1.40 -13.18
CA GLU A 91 3.11 -2.49 -14.17
C GLU A 91 3.86 -2.20 -15.49
N ALA A 92 4.89 -1.35 -15.44
CA ALA A 92 5.72 -1.01 -16.60
C ALA A 92 4.95 -0.37 -17.78
N ARG A 93 3.98 0.52 -17.50
CA ARG A 93 3.20 1.33 -18.47
C ARG A 93 2.54 0.45 -19.53
N ASP A 94 1.61 -0.39 -19.08
CA ASP A 94 0.78 -1.27 -19.91
C ASP A 94 1.57 -2.44 -20.55
N ASP A 95 2.46 -3.11 -19.80
CA ASP A 95 3.06 -4.37 -20.26
C ASP A 95 1.93 -5.34 -20.70
N PRO A 96 1.88 -5.74 -21.99
CA PRO A 96 0.76 -6.51 -22.53
C PRO A 96 0.71 -7.95 -22.00
N THR A 97 1.74 -8.38 -21.26
CA THR A 97 1.77 -9.70 -20.61
C THR A 97 1.07 -9.69 -19.25
N ILE A 98 0.86 -8.51 -18.65
CA ILE A 98 0.19 -8.35 -17.37
C ILE A 98 -1.32 -8.30 -17.59
N ILE A 99 -2.05 -9.02 -16.74
CA ILE A 99 -3.51 -8.96 -16.68
C ILE A 99 -3.95 -8.42 -15.33
N HIS A 100 -5.08 -7.71 -15.32
CA HIS A 100 -5.67 -7.16 -14.10
C HIS A 100 -6.76 -8.09 -13.54
N PRO A 101 -7.20 -7.89 -12.29
CA PRO A 101 -8.34 -8.60 -11.72
C PRO A 101 -9.57 -8.64 -12.63
N LYS A 102 -9.90 -7.51 -13.27
CA LYS A 102 -11.06 -7.41 -14.19
C LYS A 102 -10.97 -8.30 -15.44
N ASP A 103 -9.77 -8.77 -15.77
CA ASP A 103 -9.50 -9.58 -16.96
C ASP A 103 -9.55 -11.10 -16.67
N LEU A 104 -9.75 -11.47 -15.39
CA LEU A 104 -10.00 -12.86 -14.98
C LEU A 104 -11.41 -13.31 -15.39
N GLU A 105 -11.58 -14.59 -15.69
CA GLU A 105 -12.89 -15.19 -15.97
C GLU A 105 -13.81 -15.07 -14.74
N GLU A 106 -13.25 -15.28 -13.54
CA GLU A 106 -13.95 -15.16 -12.27
C GLU A 106 -13.14 -14.29 -11.28
N PRO A 107 -13.23 -12.95 -11.35
CA PRO A 107 -12.55 -12.08 -10.41
C PRO A 107 -13.06 -12.29 -8.98
N PRO A 108 -12.16 -12.33 -7.97
CA PRO A 108 -12.60 -12.42 -6.58
C PRO A 108 -13.38 -11.16 -6.19
N LYS A 109 -14.44 -11.35 -5.40
CA LYS A 109 -15.18 -10.24 -4.79
C LYS A 109 -14.47 -9.84 -3.51
N LEU A 110 -13.85 -8.67 -3.54
CA LEU A 110 -13.12 -8.11 -2.41
C LEU A 110 -13.89 -6.95 -1.80
N GLU A 111 -13.57 -6.66 -0.55
CA GLU A 111 -13.96 -5.42 0.12
C GLU A 111 -13.14 -4.23 -0.40
N THR A 112 -13.54 -3.00 -0.09
CA THR A 112 -12.73 -1.80 -0.38
C THR A 112 -11.56 -1.66 0.61
N VAL A 113 -10.63 -0.74 0.33
CA VAL A 113 -9.59 -0.37 1.31
C VAL A 113 -10.18 0.27 2.57
N GLU A 114 -11.24 1.07 2.45
CA GLU A 114 -11.92 1.65 3.62
C GLU A 114 -12.47 0.54 4.52
N GLN A 115 -13.17 -0.44 3.94
CA GLN A 115 -13.70 -1.60 4.66
C GLN A 115 -12.59 -2.43 5.30
N TYR A 116 -11.44 -2.58 4.63
CA TYR A 116 -10.25 -3.18 5.22
C TYR A 116 -9.85 -2.48 6.52
N PHE A 117 -9.67 -1.15 6.45
CA PHE A 117 -9.23 -0.36 7.59
C PHE A 117 -10.23 -0.37 8.75
N ARG A 118 -11.54 -0.39 8.48
CA ARG A 118 -12.59 -0.47 9.52
C ARG A 118 -12.47 -1.72 10.41
N LYS A 119 -11.86 -2.80 9.91
CA LYS A 119 -11.66 -4.05 10.67
C LYS A 119 -10.39 -4.04 11.53
N ARG A 120 -9.51 -3.05 11.36
CA ARG A 120 -8.20 -3.02 12.02
C ARG A 120 -8.29 -2.28 13.35
N ASP A 121 -7.67 -2.86 14.37
CA ASP A 121 -7.45 -2.19 15.64
C ASP A 121 -6.18 -1.33 15.54
N PHE A 122 -6.37 -0.02 15.41
CA PHE A 122 -5.27 0.94 15.35
C PHE A 122 -4.79 1.39 16.73
N SER A 123 -5.36 0.89 17.83
CA SER A 123 -4.95 1.27 19.19
C SER A 123 -3.46 0.99 19.43
N LEU A 124 -2.91 -0.07 18.84
CA LEU A 124 -1.48 -0.39 18.92
C LEU A 124 -0.58 0.65 18.25
N ILE A 125 -1.06 1.27 17.16
CA ILE A 125 -0.32 2.32 16.43
C ILE A 125 -0.41 3.65 17.18
N PHE A 126 -1.58 3.95 17.75
CA PHE A 126 -1.81 5.20 18.47
C PHE A 126 -1.42 5.15 19.95
N SER A 127 -1.12 3.97 20.51
CA SER A 127 -0.63 3.85 21.88
C SER A 127 0.79 4.39 21.97
N THR A 128 0.91 5.65 22.38
CA THR A 128 2.20 6.21 22.80
C THR A 128 2.65 5.43 24.03
N TYR A 129 3.78 4.72 23.95
CA TYR A 129 4.55 4.45 25.17
C TYR A 129 4.88 5.82 25.76
N LYS A 130 4.27 6.17 26.90
CA LYS A 130 4.78 7.26 27.72
C LYS A 130 6.20 6.89 28.09
N ILE A 131 7.18 7.50 27.44
CA ILE A 131 8.52 7.58 27.99
C ILE A 131 8.37 8.49 29.19
N ASP A 132 8.19 7.90 30.38
CA ASP A 132 8.34 8.63 31.62
C ASP A 132 9.80 9.07 31.67
N ILE A 133 10.06 10.34 31.34
CA ILE A 133 11.34 10.98 31.62
C ILE A 133 11.39 11.17 33.14
N VAL A 134 11.69 10.09 33.87
CA VAL A 134 12.02 10.17 35.28
C VAL A 134 13.45 10.67 35.38
N GLY A 135 13.60 11.92 35.84
CA GLY A 135 14.86 12.40 36.40
C GLY A 135 15.54 13.51 35.62
N ILE A 136 14.99 14.73 35.67
CA ILE A 136 15.81 15.93 35.85
C ILE A 136 15.17 16.71 36.99
N ASP A 137 15.66 16.47 38.20
CA ASP A 137 15.43 17.35 39.34
C ASP A 137 16.04 18.72 39.06
N ALA A 138 15.33 19.77 39.47
CA ALA A 138 15.74 21.17 39.41
C ALA A 138 16.79 21.52 40.47
#